data_AF-A0A679FRY0-F1
#
_entry.id   AF-A0A679FRY0-F1
#
_cell.length_a   1.000
_cell.length_b   1.000
_cell.length_c   1.000
_cell.angle_alpha   90.00
_cell.angle_beta   90.00
_cell.angle_gamma   90.00
#
_symmetry.space_group_name_H-M   'P 1'
#
loop_
_entity.id
_entity.type
_entity.pdbx_description
1 polymer ?
#
loop_
_entity_poly.entity_id
_entity_poly.type
_entity_poly.pdbx_seq_one_letter_code
_entity_poly.pdbx_strand_id
1 'polypeptide(L)' 'MIRILKLKKELDLPDFYGMNRDAFWDAITGLVQFPEILIFEGWDHIEWKLPEDSQMLMNILKEFNEQYPLWKCQVIDK' A
#
# COMPACT_ATOMS: atom_id res chain seq x y z
N MET A 1 -0.38 2.64 -17.53
CA MET A 1 -0.88 3.29 -16.31
C MET A 1 -1.05 2.18 -15.28
N ILE A 2 -0.07 1.97 -14.40
CA ILE A 2 -0.19 0.97 -13.33
C ILE A 2 -0.97 1.69 -12.24
N ARG A 3 -2.27 1.42 -12.16
CA ARG A 3 -3.19 2.14 -11.27
C ARG A 3 -3.36 1.40 -9.95
N ILE A 4 -3.50 2.17 -8.89
CA ILE A 4 -3.96 1.84 -7.51
C ILE A 4 -5.17 0.87 -7.48
N LEU A 5 -5.89 0.71 -8.59
CA LEU A 5 -6.96 -0.28 -8.79
C LEU A 5 -6.56 -1.73 -8.44
N LYS A 6 -5.30 -2.13 -8.68
CA LYS A 6 -4.85 -3.46 -8.24
C LYS A 6 -4.83 -3.56 -6.71
N LEU A 7 -4.23 -2.59 -6.02
CA LEU A 7 -4.21 -2.58 -4.55
C LEU A 7 -5.61 -2.54 -3.94
N LYS A 8 -6.51 -1.71 -4.48
CA LYS A 8 -7.91 -1.67 -4.02
C LYS A 8 -8.54 -3.06 -4.05
N LYS A 9 -8.32 -3.81 -5.12
CA LYS A 9 -8.89 -5.16 -5.30
C LYS A 9 -8.17 -6.22 -4.44
N GLU A 10 -6.84 -6.25 -4.46
CA GLU A 10 -6.05 -7.28 -3.75
C GLU A 10 -6.14 -7.13 -2.22
N LEU A 11 -6.35 -5.91 -1.72
CA LEU A 11 -6.55 -5.64 -0.29
C LEU A 11 -8.04 -5.56 0.10
N ASP A 12 -8.96 -5.83 -0.82
CA ASP A 12 -10.41 -5.75 -0.61
C ASP A 12 -10.86 -4.41 0.01
N LEU A 13 -10.28 -3.30 -0.46
CA LEU A 13 -10.60 -1.97 0.05
C LEU A 13 -12.04 -1.58 -0.33
N PRO A 14 -12.77 -0.92 0.58
CA PRO A 14 -14.19 -0.64 0.41
C PRO A 14 -14.50 0.26 -0.78
N ASP A 15 -15.76 0.24 -1.23
CA ASP A 15 -16.17 1.01 -2.41
C ASP A 15 -16.00 2.52 -2.27
N PHE A 16 -16.13 3.03 -1.05
CA PHE A 16 -15.89 4.43 -0.70
C PHE A 16 -14.41 4.78 -0.51
N TYR A 17 -13.48 3.88 -0.85
CA TYR A 17 -12.05 4.15 -0.76
C TYR A 17 -11.64 5.35 -1.63
N GLY A 18 -11.20 6.43 -0.98
CA GLY A 18 -10.95 7.75 -1.60
C GLY A 18 -9.67 7.88 -2.42
N MET A 19 -8.89 6.80 -2.59
CA MET A 19 -7.68 6.74 -3.44
C MET A 19 -6.65 7.86 -3.16
N ASN A 20 -6.43 8.19 -1.90
CA ASN A 20 -5.45 9.17 -1.44
C ASN A 20 -4.69 8.65 -0.21
N ARG A 21 -3.69 9.41 0.27
CA ARG A 21 -2.85 9.04 1.42
C ARG A 21 -3.66 8.62 2.64
N ASP A 22 -4.55 9.51 3.06
CA ASP A 22 -5.25 9.40 4.33
C ASP A 22 -6.27 8.27 4.24
N ALA A 23 -6.97 8.15 3.10
CA ALA A 23 -7.84 7.02 2.83
C ALA A 23 -7.08 5.67 2.83
N PHE A 24 -5.84 5.64 2.34
CA PHE A 24 -5.02 4.41 2.39
C PHE A 24 -4.61 4.08 3.83
N TRP A 25 -4.19 5.08 4.59
CA TRP A 25 -3.87 4.92 6.01
C TRP A 25 -5.06 4.39 6.81
N ASP A 26 -6.22 5.03 6.68
CA ASP A 26 -7.46 4.60 7.34
C ASP A 26 -7.81 3.16 6.97
N ALA A 27 -7.62 2.82 5.69
CA ALA A 27 -7.93 1.48 5.21
C ALA A 27 -7.06 0.40 5.86
N ILE A 28 -5.73 0.56 5.82
CA ILE A 28 -4.78 -0.46 6.32
C ILE A 28 -4.72 -0.52 7.85
N THR A 29 -5.21 0.50 8.55
CA THR A 29 -5.22 0.56 10.01
C THR A 29 -6.56 0.18 10.65
N GLY A 30 -7.67 0.19 9.90
CA GLY A 30 -8.98 -0.05 10.51
C GLY A 30 -10.11 -0.55 9.61
N LEU A 31 -9.95 -0.61 8.29
CA LEU A 31 -11.04 -1.03 7.40
C LEU A 31 -10.85 -2.43 6.82
N VAL A 32 -9.60 -2.89 6.70
CA VAL A 32 -9.29 -4.21 6.15
C VAL A 32 -8.31 -4.97 7.04
N GLN A 33 -8.34 -6.30 6.96
CA GLN A 33 -7.26 -7.10 7.52
C GLN A 33 -6.03 -6.94 6.62
N PHE A 34 -5.06 -6.17 7.09
CA PHE A 34 -3.83 -5.95 6.33
C PHE A 34 -2.95 -7.22 6.35
N PRO A 35 -2.38 -7.63 5.21
CA PRO A 35 -1.62 -8.87 5.12
C PRO A 35 -0.27 -8.76 5.85
N GLU A 36 0.25 -9.90 6.31
CA GLU A 36 1.60 -9.98 6.88
C GLU A 36 2.71 -9.86 5.83
N ILE A 37 2.40 -10.15 4.55
CA ILE A 37 3.34 -10.08 3.43
C ILE A 37 2.67 -9.40 2.24
N LEU A 38 3.33 -8.37 1.69
CA LEU A 38 2.93 -7.65 0.49
C LEU A 38 4.05 -7.72 -0.55
N ILE A 39 3.75 -8.30 -1.71
CA ILE A 39 4.71 -8.46 -2.81
C ILE A 39 4.30 -7.52 -3.95
N PHE A 40 5.18 -6.62 -4.33
CA PHE A 40 5.03 -5.78 -5.52
C PHE A 40 5.78 -6.39 -6.69
N GLU A 41 5.04 -6.91 -7.67
CA GLU A 41 5.62 -7.45 -8.91
C GLU A 41 5.85 -6.35 -9.95
N GLY A 42 7.07 -6.27 -10.48
CA GLY A 42 7.45 -5.29 -11.50
C GLY A 42 7.59 -3.89 -10.91
N TRP A 43 8.05 -3.79 -9.66
CA TRP A 43 8.16 -2.55 -8.91
C TRP A 43 9.04 -1.53 -9.62
N ASP A 44 10.16 -1.95 -10.22
CA ASP A 44 11.05 -1.07 -10.99
C ASP A 44 10.32 -0.26 -12.07
N HIS A 45 9.33 -0.87 -12.74
CA HIS A 45 8.55 -0.19 -13.78
C HIS A 45 7.51 0.77 -13.20
N ILE A 46 7.03 0.49 -11.98
CA ILE A 46 6.11 1.38 -11.25
C ILE A 46 6.90 2.59 -10.78
N GLU A 47 8.03 2.38 -10.11
CA GLU A 47 8.91 3.43 -9.60
C GLU A 47 9.41 4.33 -10.74
N TRP A 48 9.83 3.75 -11.86
CA TRP A 48 10.27 4.54 -13.02
C TRP A 48 9.16 5.41 -13.60
N LYS A 49 7.90 4.93 -13.62
CA LYS A 49 6.78 5.67 -14.20
C LYS A 49 6.13 6.66 -13.24
N LEU A 50 6.14 6.35 -11.95
CA LEU A 50 5.41 7.05 -10.89
C LEU A 50 6.31 7.19 -9.64
N PRO A 51 7.45 7.87 -9.74
CA PRO A 51 8.45 7.88 -8.67
C PRO A 51 7.90 8.50 -7.37
N GLU A 52 7.14 9.59 -7.49
CA GLU A 52 6.55 10.29 -6.33
C GLU A 52 5.50 9.43 -5.62
N ASP A 53 4.56 8.83 -6.38
CA ASP A 53 3.53 7.94 -5.81
C ASP A 53 4.14 6.68 -5.19
N SER A 54 5.16 6.10 -5.83
CA SER A 54 5.86 4.90 -5.35
C SER A 54 6.57 5.18 -4.04
N GLN A 55 7.28 6.31 -3.96
CA GLN A 55 7.94 6.75 -2.74
C GLN A 55 6.94 7.01 -1.61
N MET A 56 5.83 7.69 -1.93
CA MET A 56 4.75 7.95 -0.98
C MET A 56 4.14 6.64 -0.43
N LEU A 57 3.88 5.65 -1.29
CA LEU A 57 3.37 4.35 -0.88
C LEU A 57 4.34 3.63 0.06
N MET A 58 5.63 3.58 -0.28
CA MET A 58 6.65 2.94 0.56
C MET A 58 6.82 3.66 1.91
N ASN A 59 6.72 5.00 1.92
CA ASN A 59 6.75 5.78 3.15
C ASN A 59 5.57 5.43 4.05
N ILE A 60 4.35 5.34 3.51
CA ILE A 60 3.17 4.97 4.30
C ILE A 60 3.31 3.56 4.89
N LEU A 61 3.79 2.59 4.11
CA LEU A 61 3.99 1.22 4.58
C LEU A 61 5.08 1.13 5.66
N LYS A 62 6.13 1.94 5.53
CA LYS A 62 7.17 2.07 6.55
C LYS A 62 6.60 2.68 7.83
N GLU A 63 5.86 3.78 7.73
CA GLU A 63 5.21 4.43 8.88
C GLU A 63 4.23 3.46 9.58
N PHE A 64 3.46 2.68 8.82
CA PHE A 64 2.57 1.66 9.36
C PHE A 64 3.34 0.63 10.20
N ASN A 65 4.45 0.12 9.67
CA ASN A 65 5.30 -0.85 10.37
C ASN A 65 6.00 -0.28 11.62
N GLU A 66 6.29 1.02 11.63
CA GLU A 66 6.86 1.71 12.79
C GLU A 66 5.80 1.94 13.89
N GLN A 67 4.58 2.31 13.51
CA GLN A 67 3.49 2.57 14.47
C GLN A 67 2.82 1.28 14.99
N TYR A 68 2.73 0.25 14.16
CA TYR A 68 2.07 -1.01 14.48
C TYR A 68 3.04 -2.20 14.34
N PRO A 69 4.11 -2.28 15.16
CA PRO A 69 5.13 -3.33 15.03
C PRO A 69 4.60 -4.75 15.26
N LEU A 70 3.49 -4.90 15.97
CA LEU A 70 2.82 -6.19 16.18
C LEU A 70 2.00 -6.64 14.97
N TRP A 71 1.65 -5.72 14.05
CA TRP A 71 0.90 -5.98 12.83
C TRP A 71 1.76 -5.76 11.59
N LYS A 72 3.09 -5.85 11.77
CA LYS A 72 4.06 -5.52 10.74
C LYS A 72 3.80 -6.31 9.47
N CYS A 73 3.75 -5.61 8.35
CA CYS A 73 3.71 -6.18 7.01
C CYS A 73 5.13 -6.20 6.43
N GLN A 74 5.60 -7.39 6.04
CA GLN A 74 6.80 -7.54 5.24
C GLN A 74 6.52 -7.07 3.81
N VAL A 75 7.19 -6.01 3.38
CA VAL A 75 7.09 -5.49 2.00
C VAL A 75 8.26 -6.02 1.17
N ILE A 76 7.96 -6.61 0.02
CA ILE A 76 8.94 -7.15 -0.93
C ILE A 76 8.70 -6.51 -2.30
N ASP A 77 9.66 -5.74 -2.78
CA ASP A 77 9.73 -5.19 -4.13
C ASP A 77 10.52 -6.13 -5.06
N LYS A 78 9.92 -6.52 -6.18
CA LYS A 78 10.52 -7.41 -7.19
C LYS A 78 10.41 -6.85 -8.60
#